data_AF-A0A653QEV7-F1
#
_entry.id   AF-A0A653QEV7-F1
#
_cell.length_a   1.000
_cell.length_b   1.000
_cell.length_c   1.000
_cell.angle_alpha   90.00
_cell.angle_beta   90.00
_cell.angle_gamma   90.00
#
_symmetry.space_group_name_H-M   'P 1'
#
loop_
_entity.id
_entity.type
_entity.pdbx_description
1 polymer ?
#
loop_
_entity_poly.entity_id
_entity_poly.type
_entity_poly.pdbx_seq_one_letter_code
_entity_poly.pdbx_strand_id
1 'polypeptide(L)'
;MSISYPPAPGLVNSPGFSHVAVIPPGSTLIHVGGQNGVDETGAVVSDDVAVQSARALENAEAALAAAGATLADVVSWTVLIHQDADLRAAYGAVGPKLAREGAPPLVTAARVVGLGVPGALIEIGAVAALAP
;
A
#
# COMPACT_ATOMS: atom_id res chain seq x y z
N MET A 1 -9.42 4.96 -21.66
CA MET A 1 -8.20 5.74 -21.36
C MET A 1 -7.47 5.04 -20.22
N SER A 2 -6.14 5.04 -20.18
CA SER A 2 -5.38 4.37 -19.12
C SER A 2 -5.01 5.33 -17.98
N ILE A 3 -4.81 4.76 -16.78
CA ILE A 3 -4.13 5.45 -15.69
C ILE A 3 -2.68 5.68 -16.11
N SER A 4 -2.13 6.84 -15.79
CA SER A 4 -0.74 7.19 -16.16
C SER A 4 0.02 7.83 -15.01
N TYR A 5 1.34 7.70 -15.03
CA TYR A 5 2.25 8.30 -14.06
C TYR A 5 3.26 9.18 -14.79
N PRO A 6 2.90 10.43 -15.12
CA PRO A 6 3.77 11.33 -15.88
C PRO A 6 5.12 11.56 -15.18
N PRO A 7 6.22 11.71 -15.96
CA PRO A 7 7.48 12.16 -15.39
C PRO A 7 7.32 13.56 -14.80
N ALA A 8 8.03 13.85 -13.71
CA ALA A 8 8.05 15.15 -13.05
C ALA A 8 9.46 15.76 -13.12
N PRO A 9 9.79 16.50 -14.19
CA PRO A 9 11.10 17.15 -14.32
C PRO A 9 11.40 18.03 -13.12
N GLY A 10 12.60 17.91 -12.56
CA GLY A 10 13.04 18.67 -11.38
C GLY A 10 12.81 17.94 -10.04
N LEU A 11 12.15 16.78 -10.04
CA LEU A 11 12.03 15.91 -8.86
C LEU A 11 12.90 14.65 -9.00
N VAL A 12 13.18 14.00 -7.86
CA VAL A 12 13.93 12.75 -7.80
C VAL A 12 13.23 11.64 -8.59
N ASN A 13 13.95 10.88 -9.41
CA ASN A 13 13.40 9.67 -10.04
C ASN A 13 13.58 8.48 -9.09
N SER A 14 12.48 7.80 -8.72
CA SER A 14 12.47 6.73 -7.72
C SER A 14 11.91 5.43 -8.30
N PRO A 15 12.56 4.28 -8.09
CA PRO A 15 11.97 2.98 -8.45
C PRO A 15 10.88 2.53 -7.47
N GLY A 16 10.72 3.22 -6.33
CA GLY A 16 9.78 2.84 -5.27
C GLY A 16 8.47 3.62 -5.25
N PHE A 17 8.39 4.77 -5.91
CA PHE A 17 7.17 5.58 -5.97
C PHE A 17 7.16 6.55 -7.16
N SER A 18 5.95 6.91 -7.61
CA SER A 18 5.72 7.99 -8.56
C SER A 18 5.34 9.29 -7.85
N HIS A 19 5.59 10.44 -8.49
CA HIS A 19 5.22 11.75 -7.95
C HIS A 19 3.77 12.14 -8.24
N VAL A 20 3.21 11.65 -9.35
CA VAL A 20 1.87 12.01 -9.81
C VAL A 20 1.23 10.83 -10.55
N ALA A 21 -0.08 10.66 -10.36
CA ALA A 21 -0.90 9.72 -11.08
C ALA A 21 -2.10 10.48 -11.67
N VAL A 22 -2.41 10.22 -12.94
CA VAL A 22 -3.58 10.77 -13.63
C VAL A 22 -4.56 9.64 -13.85
N ILE A 23 -5.75 9.79 -13.25
CA ILE A 23 -6.86 8.85 -13.37
C ILE A 23 -7.85 9.45 -14.37
N PRO A 24 -8.16 8.75 -15.48
CA PRO A 24 -8.98 9.31 -16.53
C PRO A 24 -10.47 9.43 -16.12
N PRO A 25 -11.26 10.30 -16.77
CA PRO A 25 -12.70 10.33 -16.60
C PRO A 25 -13.35 8.96 -16.89
N GLY A 26 -14.39 8.63 -16.13
CA GLY A 26 -15.10 7.35 -16.26
C GLY A 26 -14.50 6.19 -15.46
N SER A 27 -13.33 6.37 -14.84
CA SER A 27 -12.76 5.39 -13.91
C SER A 27 -13.58 5.26 -12.62
N THR A 28 -13.61 4.03 -12.07
CA THR A 28 -14.11 3.79 -10.71
C THR A 28 -12.97 3.93 -9.71
N LEU A 29 -13.15 4.77 -8.69
CA LEU A 29 -12.20 4.90 -7.57
C LEU A 29 -12.60 3.99 -6.42
N ILE A 30 -11.63 3.26 -5.89
CA ILE A 30 -11.81 2.32 -4.79
C ILE A 30 -10.93 2.81 -3.63
N HIS A 31 -11.55 3.15 -2.51
CA HIS A 31 -10.86 3.54 -1.29
C HIS A 31 -10.79 2.36 -0.34
N VAL A 32 -9.57 1.89 -0.05
CA VAL A 32 -9.30 0.80 0.87
C VAL A 32 -8.89 1.39 2.22
N GLY A 33 -9.67 1.07 3.27
CA GLY A 33 -9.35 1.46 4.65
C GLY A 33 -8.03 0.83 5.13
N GLY A 34 -7.49 1.35 6.23
CA GLY A 34 -6.24 0.85 6.82
C GLY A 34 -6.28 -0.64 7.13
N GLN A 35 -5.26 -1.37 6.68
CA GLN A 35 -5.04 -2.78 6.95
C GLN A 35 -3.82 -2.95 7.85
N ASN A 36 -4.02 -3.58 9.01
CA ASN A 36 -2.94 -4.00 9.90
C ASN A 36 -2.58 -5.47 9.65
N GLY A 37 -1.49 -5.94 10.27
CA GLY A 37 -1.13 -7.36 10.33
C GLY A 37 -2.01 -8.16 11.30
N VAL A 38 -3.32 -8.16 11.08
CA VAL A 38 -4.31 -8.85 11.92
C VAL A 38 -5.00 -9.99 11.19
N ASP A 39 -5.52 -10.96 11.94
CA ASP A 39 -6.40 -12.00 11.43
C ASP A 39 -7.88 -11.57 11.32
N GLU A 40 -8.76 -12.49 10.94
CA GLU A 40 -10.20 -12.24 10.79
C GLU A 40 -10.92 -11.90 12.11
N THR A 41 -10.30 -12.21 13.25
CA THR A 41 -10.79 -11.85 14.58
C THR A 41 -10.32 -10.45 15.01
N GLY A 42 -9.41 -9.85 14.24
CA GLY A 42 -8.75 -8.59 14.58
C GLY A 42 -7.52 -8.76 15.48
N ALA A 43 -7.06 -9.99 15.72
CA ALA A 43 -5.88 -10.25 16.53
C ALA A 43 -4.60 -10.07 15.70
N VAL A 44 -3.58 -9.41 16.27
CA VAL A 44 -2.26 -9.26 15.63
C VAL A 44 -1.60 -10.62 15.49
N VAL A 45 -1.13 -10.94 14.27
CA VAL A 45 -0.66 -12.29 13.95
C VAL A 45 0.77 -12.61 14.41
N SER A 46 1.56 -11.58 14.71
CA SER A 46 2.98 -11.72 15.08
C SER A 46 3.52 -10.40 15.66
N ASP A 47 4.58 -10.46 16.45
CA ASP A 47 5.40 -9.32 16.87
C ASP A 47 6.51 -8.96 15.86
N ASP A 48 6.64 -9.70 14.76
CA ASP A 48 7.57 -9.41 13.66
C ASP A 48 6.91 -8.51 12.60
N VAL A 49 7.52 -7.35 12.33
CA VAL A 49 7.01 -6.40 11.33
C VAL A 49 6.99 -6.97 9.92
N ALA A 50 7.91 -7.88 9.55
CA ALA A 50 7.89 -8.53 8.24
C ALA A 50 6.65 -9.41 8.09
N VAL A 51 6.31 -10.18 9.12
CA VAL A 51 5.11 -11.03 9.14
C VAL A 51 3.85 -10.17 9.14
N GLN A 52 3.80 -9.11 9.96
CA GLN A 52 2.68 -8.18 9.96
C GLN A 52 2.51 -7.46 8.61
N SER A 53 3.60 -7.08 7.93
CA SER A 53 3.56 -6.39 6.64
C SER A 53 3.01 -7.30 5.54
N ALA A 54 3.46 -8.55 5.49
CA ALA A 54 2.91 -9.54 4.57
C ALA A 54 1.41 -9.74 4.81
N ARG A 55 1.00 -9.88 6.07
CA ARG A 55 -0.42 -10.04 6.41
C ARG A 55 -1.26 -8.80 6.10
N ALA A 56 -0.76 -7.61 6.37
CA ALA A 56 -1.44 -6.36 6.03
C ALA A 56 -1.66 -6.24 4.51
N LEU A 57 -0.68 -6.66 3.70
CA LEU A 57 -0.81 -6.72 2.24
C LEU A 57 -1.86 -7.74 1.80
N GLU A 58 -1.90 -8.94 2.39
CA GLU A 58 -2.92 -9.96 2.11
C GLU A 58 -4.33 -9.46 2.46
N ASN A 59 -4.47 -8.75 3.58
CA ASN A 59 -5.74 -8.13 3.96
C ASN A 59 -6.15 -7.03 2.94
N ALA A 60 -5.19 -6.25 2.42
CA ALA A 60 -5.44 -5.28 1.36
C ALA A 60 -5.83 -5.97 0.03
N GLU A 61 -5.19 -7.08 -0.33
CA GLU A 61 -5.56 -7.92 -1.49
C GLU A 61 -7.01 -8.39 -1.38
N ALA A 62 -7.42 -8.88 -0.20
CA ALA A 62 -8.80 -9.31 0.04
C ALA A 62 -9.81 -8.15 -0.10
N ALA A 63 -9.49 -6.98 0.44
CA ALA A 63 -10.34 -5.80 0.34
C ALA A 63 -10.47 -5.29 -1.11
N LEU A 64 -9.38 -5.29 -1.87
CA LEU A 64 -9.38 -4.96 -3.30
C LEU A 64 -10.22 -5.96 -4.10
N ALA A 65 -10.05 -7.26 -3.84
CA ALA A 65 -10.78 -8.32 -4.53
C ALA A 65 -12.30 -8.21 -4.33
N ALA A 66 -12.75 -7.80 -3.13
CA ALA A 66 -14.16 -7.54 -2.85
C ALA A 66 -14.76 -6.42 -3.73
N ALA A 67 -13.93 -5.52 -4.26
CA ALA A 67 -14.30 -4.47 -5.20
C ALA A 67 -13.95 -4.80 -6.67
N GLY A 68 -13.52 -6.04 -6.96
CA GLY A 68 -13.11 -6.47 -8.30
C GLY A 68 -11.75 -5.89 -8.75
N ALA A 69 -10.94 -5.40 -7.83
CA ALA A 69 -9.60 -4.86 -8.10
C ALA A 69 -8.49 -5.79 -7.59
N THR A 70 -7.27 -5.50 -8.02
CA THR A 70 -6.03 -6.20 -7.67
C THR A 70 -4.96 -5.21 -7.22
N LEU A 71 -3.82 -5.70 -6.73
CA LEU A 71 -2.67 -4.83 -6.41
C LEU A 71 -2.19 -4.00 -7.60
N ALA A 72 -2.37 -4.48 -8.83
CA ALA A 72 -1.99 -3.77 -10.03
C ALA A 72 -2.83 -2.49 -10.24
N ASP A 73 -4.05 -2.46 -9.71
CA ASP A 73 -4.98 -1.34 -9.82
C ASP A 73 -4.73 -0.26 -8.76
N VAL A 74 -3.85 -0.53 -7.78
CA VAL A 74 -3.49 0.45 -6.76
C VAL A 74 -2.71 1.61 -7.39
N VAL A 75 -3.22 2.82 -7.17
CA VAL A 75 -2.63 4.08 -7.64
C VAL A 75 -1.91 4.83 -6.53
N SER A 76 -2.29 4.60 -5.26
CA SER A 76 -1.66 5.25 -4.11
C SER A 76 -1.66 4.36 -2.88
N TRP A 77 -0.54 4.32 -2.17
CA TRP A 77 -0.41 3.75 -0.85
C TRP A 77 -0.20 4.82 0.21
N THR A 78 -0.80 4.60 1.38
CA THR A 78 -0.41 5.24 2.65
C THR A 78 0.19 4.17 3.55
N VAL A 79 1.37 4.42 4.10
CA VAL A 79 2.09 3.47 4.96
C VAL A 79 2.42 4.13 6.29
N LEU A 80 1.84 3.64 7.36
CA LEU A 80 2.17 4.04 8.73
C LEU A 80 2.91 2.90 9.38
N ILE A 81 4.14 3.14 9.82
CA ILE A 81 4.97 2.13 10.47
C ILE A 81 5.32 2.59 11.88
N HIS A 82 5.26 1.69 12.85
CA HIS A 82 5.66 2.00 14.22
C HIS A 82 7.12 2.49 14.23
N GLN A 83 7.41 3.52 15.02
CA GLN A 83 8.69 4.22 15.02
C GLN A 83 9.89 3.28 15.24
N ASP A 84 9.72 2.28 16.10
CA ASP A 84 10.76 1.31 16.45
C ASP A 84 10.82 0.09 15.52
N ALA A 85 9.90 -0.04 14.56
CA ALA A 85 9.87 -1.18 13.66
C ALA A 85 10.90 -1.05 12.53
N ASP A 86 11.45 -2.19 12.10
CA ASP A 86 12.42 -2.26 11.00
C ASP A 86 11.71 -2.09 9.65
N LEU A 87 11.84 -0.90 9.08
CA LEU A 87 11.30 -0.54 7.77
C LEU A 87 11.87 -1.40 6.63
N ARG A 88 13.14 -1.84 6.74
CA ARG A 88 13.76 -2.66 5.71
C ARG A 88 13.19 -4.06 5.71
N ALA A 89 12.97 -4.63 6.89
CA ALA A 89 12.29 -5.92 7.05
C ALA A 89 10.85 -5.85 6.53
N ALA A 90 10.11 -4.80 6.89
CA ALA A 90 8.76 -4.54 6.39
C ALA A 90 8.70 -4.50 4.85
N TYR A 91 9.54 -3.66 4.24
CA TYR A 91 9.62 -3.55 2.78
C TYR A 91 10.09 -4.85 2.12
N GLY A 92 11.06 -5.55 2.70
CA GLY A 92 11.57 -6.82 2.18
C GLY A 92 10.50 -7.91 2.09
N ALA A 93 9.53 -7.90 2.99
CA ALA A 93 8.43 -8.87 3.00
C ALA A 93 7.41 -8.65 1.88
N VAL A 94 7.18 -7.39 1.46
CA VAL A 94 6.11 -7.03 0.52
C VAL A 94 6.61 -6.60 -0.87
N GLY A 95 7.85 -6.11 -0.95
CA GLY A 95 8.45 -5.56 -2.16
C GLY A 95 8.34 -6.47 -3.38
N PRO A 96 8.64 -7.78 -3.29
CA PRO A 96 8.49 -8.69 -4.43
C PRO A 96 7.06 -8.79 -4.99
N LYS A 97 6.03 -8.74 -4.13
CA LYS A 97 4.61 -8.76 -4.56
C LYS A 97 4.15 -7.42 -5.15
N LEU A 98 4.73 -6.32 -4.69
CA LEU A 98 4.41 -4.97 -5.17
C LEU A 98 5.22 -4.56 -6.42
N ALA A 99 6.26 -5.31 -6.76
CA ALA A 99 7.04 -5.09 -7.95
C ALA A 99 6.16 -5.26 -9.21
N ARG A 100 6.15 -4.24 -10.06
CA ARG A 100 5.45 -4.25 -11.34
C ARG A 100 6.31 -3.62 -12.41
N GLU A 101 6.02 -3.98 -13.67
CA GLU A 101 6.59 -3.28 -14.82
C GLU A 101 6.03 -1.85 -14.91
N GLY A 102 6.87 -0.92 -15.37
CA GLY A 102 6.50 0.49 -15.51
C GLY A 102 6.62 1.28 -14.21
N ALA A 103 5.83 2.35 -14.11
CA ALA A 103 5.92 3.28 -13.00
C ALA A 103 5.24 2.74 -11.73
N PRO A 104 5.88 2.83 -10.55
CA PRO A 104 5.29 2.43 -9.28
C PRO A 104 4.11 3.35 -8.86
N PRO A 105 3.27 2.94 -7.89
CA PRO A 105 2.19 3.79 -7.38
C PRO A 105 2.74 5.04 -6.67
N LEU A 106 1.83 5.96 -6.32
CA LEU A 106 2.13 6.99 -5.32
C LEU A 106 2.34 6.34 -3.94
N VAL A 107 3.21 6.91 -3.12
CA VAL A 107 3.43 6.43 -1.74
C VAL A 107 3.54 7.63 -0.81
N THR A 108 2.73 7.63 0.25
CA THR A 108 2.93 8.46 1.44
C THR A 108 3.32 7.55 2.59
N ALA A 109 4.39 7.87 3.31
CA ALA A 109 4.86 7.04 4.42
C ALA A 109 5.26 7.89 5.63
N ALA A 110 4.96 7.40 6.83
CA ALA A 110 5.37 8.03 8.08
C ALA A 110 5.72 6.99 9.16
N ARG A 111 6.70 7.33 9.99
CA ARG A 111 6.92 6.67 11.27
C ARG A 111 5.97 7.26 12.31
N VAL A 112 5.26 6.42 13.04
CA VAL A 112 4.27 6.82 14.05
C VAL A 112 4.59 6.21 15.41
N VAL A 113 4.18 6.88 16.48
CA VAL A 113 4.39 6.40 17.87
C VAL A 113 3.49 5.22 18.25
N GLY A 114 2.48 4.92 17.45
CA GLY A 114 1.49 3.88 17.70
C GLY A 114 0.43 3.84 16.61
N LEU A 115 -0.32 2.74 16.57
CA LEU A 115 -1.42 2.48 15.64
C LEU A 115 -2.71 2.21 16.42
N GLY A 116 -3.86 2.18 15.73
CA GLY A 116 -5.16 1.99 16.36
C GLY A 116 -5.32 0.61 17.01
N VAL A 117 -4.73 -0.43 16.42
CA VAL A 117 -4.73 -1.79 16.97
C VAL A 117 -3.53 -1.98 17.90
N PRO A 118 -3.73 -2.31 19.19
CA PRO A 118 -2.64 -2.61 20.11
C PRO A 118 -1.75 -3.74 19.58
N GLY A 119 -0.44 -3.52 19.56
CA GLY A 119 0.56 -4.47 19.04
C GLY A 119 0.77 -4.42 17.53
N ALA A 120 -0.02 -3.65 16.77
CA ALA A 120 0.26 -3.45 15.36
C ALA A 120 1.53 -2.60 15.17
N LEU A 121 2.39 -3.05 14.26
CA LEU A 121 3.64 -2.41 13.87
C LEU A 121 3.53 -1.72 12.51
N ILE A 122 2.50 -2.05 11.71
CA ILE A 122 2.25 -1.45 10.41
C ILE A 122 0.76 -1.31 10.12
N GLU A 123 0.41 -0.27 9.39
CA GLU A 123 -0.87 -0.06 8.76
C GLU A 123 -0.67 0.42 7.33
N ILE A 124 -1.35 -0.21 6.37
CA ILE A 124 -1.34 0.24 4.98
C ILE A 124 -2.77 0.59 4.53
N GLY A 125 -2.93 1.74 3.89
CA GLY A 125 -4.16 2.13 3.20
C GLY A 125 -3.89 2.28 1.71
N ALA A 126 -4.92 2.10 0.88
CA ALA A 126 -4.76 2.19 -0.56
C ALA A 126 -5.90 2.96 -1.24
N VAL A 127 -5.56 3.61 -2.35
CA VAL A 127 -6.53 4.01 -3.36
C VAL A 127 -6.22 3.22 -4.62
N ALA A 128 -7.21 2.55 -5.17
CA ALA A 128 -7.15 1.87 -6.45
C ALA A 128 -8.10 2.52 -7.45
N ALA A 129 -7.84 2.30 -8.74
CA ALA A 129 -8.69 2.80 -9.80
C ALA A 129 -8.83 1.76 -10.92
N LEU A 130 -10.06 1.51 -11.34
CA LEU A 130 -10.36 0.70 -12.51
C LEU A 130 -10.66 1.63 -13.69
N ALA A 131 -9.93 1.48 -14.78
CA ALA A 131 -10.22 2.17 -16.02
C ALA A 131 -11.57 1.68 -16.60
N PRO A 132 -12.33 2.55 -17.28
CA PRO A 132 -13.57 2.16 -17.96
C PRO A 132 -13.33 1.19 -19.11
#